data_AF-A0AAU4VYG6-F1
#
_entry.id   AF-A0AAU4VYG6-F1
#
_cell.length_a   1.000
_cell.length_b   1.000
_cell.length_c   1.000
_cell.angle_alpha   90.00
_cell.angle_beta   90.00
_cell.angle_gamma   90.00
#
_symmetry.space_group_name_H-M   'P 1'
#
loop_
_entity.id
_entity.type
_entity.pdbx_description
1 polymer ?
#
loop_
_entity_poly.entity_id
_entity_poly.type
_entity_poly.pdbx_seq_one_letter_code
_entity_poly.pdbx_strand_id
1 'polypeptide(L)'
;MRELVGWIDGGRKLTQTGRLTLADARILVELLDTGEQMDPVIGDRMFRTKSSEEPYHLNLLVEWSKAAGLRALLHRLYAARGPVA
;
A
#
# COMPACT_ATOMS: atom_id res chain seq x y z
N MET A 1 8.72 7.17 -0.39
CA MET A 1 7.65 7.83 -1.18
C MET A 1 7.61 7.45 -2.67
N ARG A 2 8.74 7.48 -3.41
CA ARG A 2 8.78 7.05 -4.82
C ARG A 2 8.28 5.63 -5.04
N GLU A 3 8.59 4.72 -4.12
CA GLU A 3 8.18 3.31 -4.22
C GLU A 3 6.68 3.13 -4.03
N LEU A 4 6.07 3.89 -3.11
CA LEU A 4 4.61 3.93 -2.95
C LEU A 4 3.93 4.46 -4.23
N VAL A 5 4.50 5.50 -4.86
CA VAL A 5 4.00 6.02 -6.14
C VAL A 5 4.09 4.97 -7.25
N GLY A 6 5.24 4.30 -7.40
CA GLY A 6 5.42 3.24 -8.40
C GLY A 6 4.49 2.04 -8.16
N TRP A 7 4.25 1.68 -6.90
CA TRP A 7 3.30 0.64 -6.55
C TRP A 7 1.85 1.01 -6.89
N ILE A 8 1.46 2.28 -6.65
CA ILE A 8 0.13 2.80 -7.03
C ILE A 8 -0.02 2.84 -8.56
N ASP A 9 1.02 3.26 -9.28
CA ASP A 9 1.06 3.31 -10.76
C ASP A 9 0.96 1.93 -11.41
N GLY A 10 1.40 0.88 -10.72
CA GLY A 10 1.29 -0.51 -11.18
C GLY A 10 -0.14 -1.04 -11.30
N GLY A 11 -1.17 -0.20 -11.05
CA GLY A 11 -2.57 -0.56 -11.27
C GLY A 11 -3.13 -1.56 -10.26
N ARG A 12 -2.47 -1.74 -9.11
CA ARG A 12 -2.93 -2.69 -8.09
C ARG A 12 -4.27 -2.26 -7.51
N LYS A 13 -5.21 -3.21 -7.46
CA LYS A 13 -6.57 -2.98 -6.97
C LYS A 13 -6.60 -2.99 -5.45
N LEU A 14 -7.29 -1.99 -4.89
CA LEU A 14 -7.79 -2.07 -3.53
C LEU A 14 -8.94 -3.09 -3.46
N THR A 15 -9.24 -3.55 -2.24
CA THR A 15 -10.48 -4.27 -1.98
C THR A 15 -11.70 -3.38 -2.28
N GLN A 16 -12.88 -3.97 -2.33
CA GLN A 16 -14.13 -3.24 -2.59
C GLN A 16 -14.39 -2.12 -1.57
N THR A 17 -13.89 -2.27 -0.33
CA THR A 17 -13.99 -1.25 0.72
C THR A 17 -12.85 -0.23 0.69
N GLY A 18 -12.01 -0.27 -0.34
CA GLY A 18 -10.89 0.65 -0.51
C GLY A 18 -9.68 0.33 0.38
N ARG A 19 -9.56 -0.89 0.92
CA ARG A 19 -8.40 -1.31 1.73
C ARG A 19 -7.34 -1.99 0.87
N LEU A 20 -6.11 -2.08 1.36
CA LEU A 20 -5.12 -2.97 0.78
C LEU A 20 -5.58 -4.43 0.93
N THR A 21 -5.13 -5.30 0.03
CA THR A 21 -5.16 -6.73 0.34
C THR A 21 -4.10 -7.04 1.41
N LEU A 22 -4.27 -8.11 2.20
CA LEU A 22 -3.24 -8.54 3.15
C LEU A 22 -1.91 -8.88 2.46
N ALA A 23 -1.98 -9.43 1.24
CA ALA A 23 -0.79 -9.73 0.45
C ALA A 23 -0.04 -8.45 0.04
N ASP A 24 -0.77 -7.43 -0.41
CA ASP A 24 -0.18 -6.14 -0.74
C ASP A 24 0.35 -5.39 0.48
N ALA A 25 -0.35 -5.49 1.61
CA ALA A 25 0.15 -4.94 2.88
C ALA A 25 1.49 -5.57 3.25
N ARG A 26 1.65 -6.89 3.08
CA ARG A 26 2.92 -7.58 3.33
C ARG A 26 4.06 -7.07 2.46
N ILE A 27 3.78 -6.82 1.19
CA ILE A 27 4.78 -6.26 0.27
C ILE A 27 5.13 -4.83 0.67
N LEU A 28 4.13 -4.01 1.00
CA LEU A 28 4.32 -2.59 1.25
C LEU A 28 5.01 -2.27 2.58
N VAL A 29 4.78 -3.07 3.64
CA VAL A 29 5.52 -2.91 4.91
C VAL A 29 7.03 -3.02 4.66
N GLU A 30 7.44 -4.04 3.92
CA GLU A 30 8.86 -4.28 3.58
C GLU A 30 9.38 -3.20 2.62
N LEU A 31 8.63 -2.90 1.55
CA LEU A 31 9.04 -1.95 0.51
C LEU A 31 9.22 -0.53 1.06
N LEU A 32 8.34 -0.11 1.97
CA LEU A 32 8.36 1.25 2.51
C LEU A 32 9.20 1.38 3.77
N ASP A 33 9.77 0.27 4.26
CA ASP A 33 10.53 0.20 5.51
C ASP A 33 9.80 0.94 6.66
N THR A 34 8.52 0.59 6.88
CA THR A 34 7.67 1.31 7.86
C THR A 34 8.07 1.04 9.32
N GLY A 35 9.06 0.17 9.54
CA GLY A 35 9.48 -0.32 10.85
C GLY A 35 8.48 -1.27 11.51
N GLU A 36 7.41 -1.63 10.81
CA GLU A 36 6.39 -2.56 11.28
C GLU A 36 6.70 -3.96 10.75
N GLN A 37 6.20 -4.99 11.43
CA GLN A 37 6.36 -6.37 10.99
C GLN A 37 5.00 -7.02 10.82
N MET A 38 4.82 -7.71 9.70
CA MET A 38 3.66 -8.55 9.47
C MET A 38 3.88 -9.93 10.08
N ASP A 39 2.87 -10.49 10.74
CA ASP A 39 2.94 -11.78 11.43
C ASP A 39 4.15 -11.91 12.41
N PRO A 40 4.41 -10.95 13.32
CA PRO A 40 5.60 -10.99 14.16
C PRO A 40 5.63 -12.25 15.04
N VAL A 41 6.85 -12.78 15.21
CA VAL A 41 7.12 -13.88 16.14
C VAL A 41 7.63 -13.28 17.45
N ILE A 42 6.91 -13.51 18.54
CA ILE A 42 7.27 -13.02 19.88
C ILE A 42 7.37 -14.24 20.78
N GLY A 43 8.58 -14.55 21.26
CA GLY A 43 8.87 -15.80 21.95
C GLY A 43 8.70 -17.00 21.01
N ASP A 44 7.87 -17.95 21.40
CA ASP A 44 7.53 -19.16 20.65
C ASP A 44 6.25 -19.02 19.81
N ARG A 45 5.61 -17.83 19.81
CA ARG A 45 4.30 -17.61 19.21
C ARG A 45 4.36 -16.63 18.05
N MET A 46 3.76 -17.03 16.93
CA MET A 46 3.45 -16.13 15.81
C MET A 46 2.11 -15.42 16.04
N PHE A 47 2.12 -14.09 15.92
CA PHE A 47 0.94 -13.25 16.01
C PHE A 47 0.46 -12.87 14.62
N ARG A 48 -0.41 -13.70 14.04
CA ARG A 48 -0.90 -13.50 12.68
C ARG A 48 -1.70 -12.19 12.55
N THR A 49 -1.24 -11.31 11.66
CA THR A 49 -1.93 -10.10 11.20
C THR A 49 -3.24 -10.49 10.51
N LYS A 50 -4.35 -9.90 10.94
CA LYS A 50 -5.71 -10.21 10.45
C LYS A 50 -6.24 -9.15 9.50
N SER A 51 -5.74 -7.93 9.59
CA SER A 51 -6.12 -6.80 8.73
C SER A 51 -4.91 -6.05 8.21
N SER A 52 -5.03 -5.50 6.99
CA SER A 52 -4.05 -4.57 6.44
C SER A 52 -4.00 -3.22 7.16
N GLU A 53 -4.95 -2.96 8.06
CA GLU A 53 -5.02 -1.74 8.86
C GLU A 53 -4.30 -1.86 10.21
N GLU A 54 -3.86 -3.07 10.59
CA GLU A 54 -3.11 -3.29 11.84
C GLU A 54 -1.76 -2.58 11.88
N PRO A 55 -0.96 -2.56 10.79
CA PRO A 55 0.24 -1.72 10.73
C PRO A 55 -0.19 -0.26 10.58
N TYR A 56 -0.12 0.48 11.68
CA TYR A 56 -0.49 1.88 11.81
C TYR A 56 0.20 2.80 10.79
N HIS A 57 1.53 2.70 10.63
CA HIS A 57 2.26 3.61 9.74
C HIS A 57 1.92 3.32 8.27
N LEU A 58 1.83 2.05 7.89
CA LEU A 58 1.37 1.69 6.55
C LEU A 58 -0.04 2.24 6.30
N ASN A 59 -0.97 2.03 7.23
CA ASN A 59 -2.34 2.47 7.07
C ASN A 59 -2.42 4.00 6.93
N LEU A 60 -1.67 4.74 7.74
CA LEU A 60 -1.61 6.20 7.67
C LEU A 60 -1.11 6.69 6.30
N LEU A 61 -0.06 6.08 5.75
CA LEU A 61 0.46 6.42 4.43
C LEU A 61 -0.56 6.16 3.31
N VAL A 62 -1.32 5.07 3.43
CA VAL A 62 -2.40 4.73 2.48
C VAL A 62 -3.53 5.75 2.57
N GLU A 63 -3.97 6.12 3.77
CA GLU A 63 -5.02 7.11 3.96
C GLU A 63 -4.61 8.50 3.48
N TRP A 64 -3.37 8.93 3.75
CA TRP A 64 -2.84 10.17 3.18
C TRP A 64 -2.79 10.13 1.64
N SER A 65 -2.41 8.99 1.06
CA SER A 65 -2.40 8.84 -0.41
C SER A 65 -3.80 8.92 -1.02
N LYS A 66 -4.82 8.40 -0.32
CA LYS A 66 -6.23 8.56 -0.71
C LYS A 66 -6.68 10.01 -0.62
N ALA A 67 -6.42 10.66 0.51
CA ALA A 67 -6.80 12.05 0.75
C ALA A 67 -6.12 13.02 -0.23
N ALA A 68 -4.86 12.77 -0.58
CA ALA A 68 -4.12 13.53 -1.59
C ALA A 68 -4.58 13.25 -3.03
N GLY A 69 -5.51 12.31 -3.24
CA GLY A 69 -5.99 11.95 -4.57
C GLY A 69 -4.90 11.35 -5.46
N LEU A 70 -3.81 10.80 -4.89
CA LEU A 70 -2.64 10.33 -5.66
C LEU A 70 -3.05 9.33 -6.75
N ARG A 71 -4.02 8.47 -6.44
CA ARG A 71 -4.56 7.48 -7.38
C ARG A 71 -5.22 8.13 -8.60
N ALA A 72 -5.97 9.21 -8.40
CA ALA A 72 -6.61 9.96 -9.49
C ALA A 72 -5.63 10.86 -10.23
N LEU A 73 -4.68 11.47 -9.52
CA LEU A 73 -3.64 12.32 -10.09
C LEU A 73 -2.73 11.51 -11.02
N LEU A 74 -2.26 10.35 -10.58
CA LEU A 74 -1.42 9.46 -11.36
C LEU A 74 -2.18 8.91 -12.58
N HIS A 75 -3.39 8.39 -12.39
CA HIS A 75 -4.22 7.96 -13.51
C HIS A 75 -4.45 9.08 -14.54
N ARG A 76 -4.65 10.33 -14.10
CA ARG A 76 -4.77 11.50 -14.99
C ARG A 76 -3.46 11.85 -15.70
N LEU A 77 -2.33 11.80 -15.00
CA LEU A 77 -1.00 12.09 -15.57
C LEU A 77 -0.61 11.05 -16.64
N TYR A 78 -0.93 9.76 -16.43
CA TYR A 78 -0.67 8.71 -17.41
C TYR A 78 -1.74 8.62 -18.50
N ALA A 79 -3.01 8.95 -18.23
CA ALA A 79 -4.00 9.12 -19.31
C ALA A 79 -3.65 10.31 -20.23
N ALA A 80 -3.01 11.35 -19.70
CA ALA A 80 -2.51 12.49 -20.47
C ALA A 80 -1.19 12.20 -21.21
N ARG A 81 -0.36 11.27 -20.71
CA ARG A 81 0.77 10.67 -21.42
C ARG A 81 0.29 9.42 -22.16
N GLY A 82 -0.34 9.59 -23.31
CA GLY A 82 -0.74 8.47 -24.18
C GLY A 82 0.38 7.43 -24.38
N PRO A 83 0.05 6.17 -24.72
CA PRO A 83 0.98 5.06 -24.72
C PRO A 83 2.20 5.39 -25.58
N VAL A 84 3.38 5.31 -24.97
CA VAL A 84 4.65 5.39 -25.69
C VAL A 84 4.75 4.09 -26.49
N ALA A 85 4.73 4.22 -27.82
CA ALA A 85 4.91 3.12 -28.77
C ALA A 85 6.30 2.48 -28.66
#